data_AF-G7HY26-F1
#
_entry.id   AF-G7HY26-F1
#
_cell.length_a   1.000
_cell.length_b   1.000
_cell.length_c   1.000
_cell.angle_alpha   90.00
_cell.angle_beta   90.00
_cell.angle_gamma   90.00
#
_symmetry.space_group_name_H-M   'P 1'
#
loop_
_entity.id
_entity.type
_entity.pdbx_description
1 polymer ?
#
loop_
_entity_poly.entity_id
_entity_poly.type
_entity_poly.pdbx_seq_one_letter_code
_entity_poly.pdbx_strand_id
1 'polypeptide(L)'
;MTRVSIIGSAATSLQTAEHLVRAGMSVDLFTEEPAPFGLLNNCPDGGTLRLFGNIRIGVGITMDEILHDNAEALLRARGVAFTTWSGGCPENPIDWEVVHLRAGQAPVVYL
;
A
#
# COMPACT_ATOMS: atom_id res chain seq x y z
N MET A 1 -7.38 16.77 3.01
CA MET A 1 -6.93 15.90 1.90
C MET A 1 -7.92 14.75 1.81
N THR A 2 -8.42 14.42 0.62
CA THR A 2 -9.38 13.32 0.45
C THR A 2 -8.60 12.01 0.34
N ARG A 3 -8.88 11.06 1.24
CA ARG A 3 -8.31 9.71 1.21
C ARG A 3 -9.31 8.72 0.62
N VAL A 4 -8.83 7.83 -0.24
CA VAL A 4 -9.61 6.76 -0.87
C VAL A 4 -9.01 5.42 -0.51
N SER A 5 -9.85 4.45 -0.18
CA SER A 5 -9.44 3.09 0.12
C SER A 5 -9.83 2.15 -1.02
N ILE A 6 -8.88 1.35 -1.48
CA ILE A 6 -9.07 0.36 -2.56
C ILE A 6 -8.83 -1.03 -1.97
N ILE A 7 -9.68 -1.98 -2.35
CA ILE A 7 -9.56 -3.38 -1.93
C ILE A 7 -9.08 -4.21 -3.13
N GLY A 8 -8.06 -5.04 -2.90
CA GLY A 8 -7.43 -5.92 -3.87
C GLY A 8 -6.24 -5.30 -4.60
N SER A 9 -5.29 -6.15 -5.01
CA SER A 9 -4.05 -5.80 -5.72
C SER A 9 -4.06 -6.18 -7.21
N ALA A 10 -5.23 -6.46 -7.78
CA ALA A 10 -5.36 -6.75 -9.21
C ALA A 10 -4.92 -5.54 -10.07
N ALA A 11 -4.56 -5.77 -11.33
CA ALA A 11 -4.09 -4.73 -12.24
C ALA A 11 -5.04 -3.52 -12.33
N THR A 12 -6.36 -3.76 -12.29
CA THR A 12 -7.39 -2.71 -12.28
C THR A 12 -7.33 -1.84 -11.02
N SER A 13 -7.14 -2.45 -9.85
CA SER A 13 -6.98 -1.74 -8.58
C SER A 13 -5.71 -0.89 -8.56
N LEU A 14 -4.60 -1.44 -9.07
CA LEU A 14 -3.33 -0.72 -9.15
C LEU A 14 -3.41 0.47 -10.12
N GLN A 15 -4.04 0.28 -11.29
CA GLN A 15 -4.26 1.36 -12.27
C GLN A 15 -5.17 2.47 -11.69
N THR A 16 -6.22 2.08 -10.97
CA THR A 16 -7.11 3.02 -10.28
C THR A 16 -6.35 3.82 -9.23
N ALA A 17 -5.51 3.15 -8.43
CA ALA A 17 -4.66 3.81 -7.45
C ALA A 17 -3.73 4.83 -8.13
N GLU A 18 -3.05 4.46 -9.21
CA GLU A 18 -2.17 5.37 -9.95
C GLU A 18 -2.92 6.62 -10.44
N HIS A 19 -4.11 6.46 -11.02
CA HIS A 19 -4.90 7.59 -11.53
C HIS A 19 -5.33 8.55 -10.42
N LEU A 20 -5.83 8.01 -9.29
CA LEU A 20 -6.24 8.83 -8.15
C LEU A 20 -5.06 9.57 -7.53
N VAL A 21 -3.93 8.90 -7.41
CA VAL A 21 -2.76 9.51 -6.79
C VAL A 21 -2.14 10.58 -7.70
N ARG A 22 -2.10 10.36 -9.03
CA ARG A 22 -1.74 11.41 -10.02
C ARG A 22 -2.67 12.62 -9.99
N ALA A 23 -3.93 12.44 -9.57
CA ALA A 23 -4.87 13.52 -9.33
C ALA A 23 -4.68 14.22 -7.96
N GLY A 24 -3.61 13.91 -7.22
CA GLY A 24 -3.29 14.52 -5.92
C GLY A 24 -4.02 13.90 -4.73
N MET A 25 -4.67 12.75 -4.90
CA MET A 25 -5.38 12.07 -3.81
C MET A 25 -4.46 11.18 -2.98
N SER A 26 -4.85 10.94 -1.74
CA SER A 26 -4.23 9.92 -0.90
C SER A 26 -4.97 8.59 -1.08
N VAL A 27 -4.24 7.51 -1.36
CA VAL A 27 -4.81 6.19 -1.57
C VAL A 27 -4.19 5.20 -0.60
N ASP A 28 -5.05 4.41 0.06
CA ASP A 28 -4.67 3.20 0.78
C ASP A 28 -5.19 1.99 0.00
N LEU A 29 -4.30 1.08 -0.38
CA LEU A 29 -4.67 -0.18 -1.04
C LEU A 29 -4.50 -1.33 -0.06
N PHE A 30 -5.56 -2.10 0.15
CA PHE A 30 -5.59 -3.27 1.04
C PHE A 30 -5.66 -4.55 0.22
N THR A 31 -4.80 -5.52 0.50
CA THR A 31 -4.80 -6.83 -0.18
C THR A 31 -4.50 -7.96 0.79
N GLU A 32 -5.01 -9.15 0.49
CA GLU A 32 -4.70 -10.37 1.26
C GLU A 32 -3.29 -10.89 0.98
N GLU A 33 -2.70 -10.52 -0.16
CA GLU A 33 -1.31 -10.85 -0.50
C GLU A 33 -0.33 -9.96 0.27
N PRO A 34 0.95 -10.36 0.43
CA PRO A 34 1.97 -9.45 0.91
C PRO A 34 2.03 -8.18 0.05
N ALA A 35 2.22 -7.03 0.69
CA ALA A 35 2.26 -5.75 0.00
C ALA A 35 3.34 -5.81 -1.10
N PRO A 36 2.99 -5.53 -2.36
CA PRO A 36 3.94 -5.64 -3.46
C PRO A 36 5.11 -4.66 -3.21
N PHE A 37 6.35 -5.14 -3.37
CA PHE A 37 7.58 -4.41 -3.00
C PHE A 37 7.94 -3.26 -3.95
N GLY A 38 7.09 -2.26 -4.07
CA GLY A 38 7.43 -1.00 -4.74
C GLY A 38 7.56 -1.07 -6.25
N LEU A 39 6.82 -1.97 -6.89
CA LEU A 39 6.62 -1.93 -8.34
C LEU A 39 5.78 -0.73 -8.80
N LEU A 40 5.04 -0.11 -7.88
CA LEU A 40 4.27 1.09 -8.18
C LEU A 40 5.11 2.33 -7.93
N ASN A 41 5.64 2.94 -9.00
CA ASN A 41 6.25 4.25 -8.88
C ASN A 41 5.16 5.30 -8.67
N ASN A 42 5.31 6.07 -7.60
CA ASN A 42 4.35 7.10 -7.25
C ASN A 42 5.07 8.43 -7.01
N CYS A 43 5.23 9.20 -8.09
CA CYS A 43 5.62 10.62 -8.04
C CYS A 43 4.42 11.52 -8.35
N PRO A 44 3.50 11.73 -7.40
CA PRO A 44 2.41 12.67 -7.57
C PRO A 44 2.80 14.04 -7.01
N ASP A 45 2.31 15.10 -7.64
CA ASP A 45 2.30 16.42 -7.04
C ASP A 45 1.23 16.44 -5.92
N GLY A 46 1.63 16.02 -4.71
CA GLY A 46 0.81 16.14 -3.49
C GLY A 46 -0.04 14.92 -3.09
N GLY A 47 -0.14 13.89 -3.93
CA GLY A 47 -0.81 12.63 -3.60
C GLY A 47 0.06 11.67 -2.77
N THR A 48 -0.52 10.62 -2.19
CA THR A 48 0.24 9.59 -1.44
C THR A 48 -0.33 8.21 -1.69
N LEU A 49 0.51 7.19 -1.85
CA LEU A 49 0.07 5.79 -1.94
C LEU A 49 0.65 4.99 -0.77
N ARG A 50 -0.23 4.31 -0.02
CA ARG A 50 0.13 3.26 0.93
C ARG A 50 -0.48 1.94 0.51
N LEU A 51 0.27 0.86 0.68
CA LEU A 51 -0.15 -0.50 0.43
C LEU A 51 -0.10 -1.25 1.76
N PHE A 52 -1.18 -1.97 2.07
CA PHE A 52 -1.34 -2.83 3.24
C PHE A 52 -1.62 -4.24 2.74
N GLY A 53 -0.65 -5.12 2.92
CA GLY A 53 -0.74 -6.53 2.56
C GLY A 53 -0.95 -7.44 3.76
N ASN A 54 -1.33 -8.68 3.49
CA ASN A 54 -1.81 -9.66 4.47
C ASN A 54 -3.06 -9.17 5.23
N ILE A 55 -3.88 -8.34 4.60
CA ILE A 55 -5.12 -7.80 5.18
C ILE A 55 -6.33 -8.45 4.55
N ARG A 56 -7.06 -9.22 5.36
CA ARG A 56 -8.41 -9.67 5.03
C ARG A 56 -9.44 -8.76 5.68
N ILE A 57 -10.19 -8.04 4.85
CA ILE A 57 -11.30 -7.20 5.29
C ILE A 57 -12.40 -8.08 5.89
N GLY A 58 -12.92 -7.69 7.05
CA GLY A 58 -13.88 -8.45 7.84
C GLY A 58 -13.26 -9.42 8.86
N VAL A 59 -11.94 -9.60 8.87
CA VAL A 59 -11.24 -10.43 9.88
C VAL A 59 -10.36 -9.59 10.80
N GLY A 60 -9.39 -8.86 10.25
CA GLY A 60 -8.48 -8.00 11.03
C GLY A 60 -8.90 -6.53 11.11
N ILE A 61 -9.71 -6.09 10.14
CA ILE A 61 -10.20 -4.72 9.99
C ILE A 61 -11.53 -4.76 9.24
N THR A 62 -12.49 -3.89 9.60
CA THR A 62 -13.80 -3.83 8.93
C THR A 62 -13.79 -2.89 7.73
N MET A 63 -14.85 -2.95 6.92
CA MET A 63 -15.04 -2.04 5.79
C MET A 63 -15.10 -0.57 6.24
N ASP A 64 -15.75 -0.28 7.36
CA ASP A 64 -15.87 1.09 7.86
C ASP A 64 -14.53 1.63 8.40
N GLU A 65 -13.71 0.74 8.95
CA GLU A 65 -12.42 1.11 9.54
C GLU A 65 -11.37 1.46 8.48
N ILE A 66 -11.39 0.82 7.31
CA ILE A 66 -10.45 1.16 6.23
C ILE A 66 -10.74 2.52 5.59
N LEU A 67 -11.94 3.08 5.76
CA LEU A 67 -12.30 4.39 5.21
C LEU A 67 -11.71 5.55 6.04
N HIS A 68 -11.13 5.27 7.21
CA HIS A 68 -10.55 6.27 8.09
C HIS A 68 -9.02 6.36 7.93
N ASP A 69 -8.46 7.56 8.11
CA ASP A 69 -7.01 7.82 7.96
C ASP A 69 -6.10 6.99 8.88
N ASN A 70 -6.66 6.36 9.92
CA ASN A 70 -5.95 5.67 11.00
C ASN A 70 -5.86 4.14 10.83
N ALA A 71 -6.16 3.58 9.66
CA ALA A 71 -6.15 2.13 9.42
C ALA A 71 -4.86 1.45 9.90
N GLU A 72 -3.68 2.01 9.60
CA GLU A 72 -2.41 1.45 10.07
C GLU A 72 -2.29 1.43 11.61
N ALA A 73 -2.72 2.51 12.27
CA ALA A 73 -2.68 2.59 13.72
C ALA A 73 -3.63 1.56 14.36
N LEU A 74 -4.81 1.34 13.77
CA LEU A 74 -5.74 0.29 14.20
C LEU A 74 -5.14 -1.10 14.05
N LEU A 75 -4.51 -1.40 12.91
CA LEU A 75 -3.84 -2.68 12.67
C LEU A 75 -2.73 -2.93 13.70
N ARG A 76 -1.89 -1.92 13.97
CA ARG A 76 -0.83 -1.99 14.98
C ARG A 76 -1.39 -2.18 16.40
N ALA A 77 -2.40 -1.40 16.78
CA ALA A 77 -3.01 -1.49 18.12
C ALA A 77 -3.63 -2.86 18.39
N ARG A 78 -4.12 -3.53 17.34
CA ARG A 78 -4.73 -4.87 17.41
C ARG A 78 -3.73 -6.01 17.26
N GLY A 79 -2.46 -5.71 16.97
CA GLY A 79 -1.45 -6.74 16.72
C GLY A 79 -1.74 -7.57 15.47
N VAL A 80 -2.45 -7.03 14.49
CA VAL A 80 -2.66 -7.71 13.20
C VAL A 80 -1.30 -7.78 12.49
N ALA A 81 -0.92 -8.97 12.03
CA ALA A 81 0.28 -9.14 11.23
C ALA A 81 0.02 -8.64 9.81
N PHE A 82 0.69 -7.57 9.40
CA PHE A 82 0.55 -7.01 8.05
C PHE A 82 1.91 -6.65 7.46
N THR A 83 1.98 -6.63 6.14
CA THR A 83 3.09 -6.02 5.40
C THR A 83 2.64 -4.66 4.91
N THR A 84 3.55 -3.70 4.83
CA THR A 84 3.20 -2.40 4.27
C THR A 84 4.30 -1.85 3.40
N TRP A 85 3.90 -1.09 2.40
CA TRP A 85 4.78 -0.31 1.57
C TRP A 85 4.16 1.06 1.35
N SER A 86 4.94 2.11 1.59
CA SER A 86 4.57 3.48 1.23
C SER A 86 5.57 3.96 0.20
N GLY A 87 5.07 4.34 -0.98
CA GLY A 87 5.91 4.81 -2.06
C GLY A 87 6.48 6.19 -1.79
N GLY A 88 7.70 6.39 -2.27
CA GLY A 88 8.27 7.71 -2.51
C GLY A 88 8.60 7.86 -4.00
N CYS A 89 8.97 9.07 -4.39
CA CYS A 89 9.58 9.27 -5.70
C CYS A 89 10.87 8.46 -5.78
N PRO A 90 11.01 7.51 -6.72
CA PRO A 90 12.32 6.91 -6.93
C PRO A 90 13.28 8.00 -7.40
N GLU A 91 14.53 7.92 -6.96
CA GLU A 91 15.60 8.72 -7.56
C GLU A 91 15.68 8.36 -9.06
N ASN A 92 15.95 9.36 -9.90
CA ASN A 92 16.07 9.16 -11.33
C ASN A 92 17.54 9.29 -11.74
N PRO A 93 18.16 8.24 -12.34
CA PRO A 93 17.59 6.95 -12.73
C PRO A 93 17.34 5.99 -11.55
N ILE A 94 16.35 5.10 -11.71
CA ILE A 94 16.03 4.06 -10.72
C ILE A 94 17.14 3.02 -10.69
N ASP A 95 17.78 2.85 -9.53
CA ASP A 95 18.72 1.75 -9.29
C ASP A 95 17.95 0.45 -8.96
N TRP A 96 17.82 -0.41 -9.97
CA TRP A 96 17.10 -1.68 -9.85
C TRP A 96 17.78 -2.71 -8.95
N GLU A 97 19.11 -2.66 -8.78
CA GLU A 97 19.79 -3.57 -7.85
C GLU A 97 19.45 -3.23 -6.40
N VAL A 98 19.43 -1.94 -6.07
CA VAL A 98 19.04 -1.46 -4.73
C VAL A 98 17.59 -1.83 -4.42
N VAL A 99 16.68 -1.68 -5.40
CA VAL A 99 15.28 -2.09 -5.25
C VAL A 99 15.17 -3.60 -4.99
N HIS A 100 15.87 -4.42 -5.78
CA HIS A 100 15.86 -5.87 -5.63
C HIS A 100 16.38 -6.33 -4.26
N LEU A 101 17.50 -5.75 -3.79
CA LEU A 101 18.08 -6.05 -2.49
C LEU A 101 17.11 -5.74 -1.35
N ARG A 102 16.45 -4.57 -1.39
CA ARG A 102 15.47 -4.15 -0.36
C ARG A 102 14.23 -5.04 -0.37
N ALA A 103 13.73 -5.39 -1.57
CA ALA A 103 12.60 -6.31 -1.71
C ALA A 103 12.91 -7.69 -1.11
N GLY A 104 14.13 -8.20 -1.31
CA GLY A 104 14.56 -9.48 -0.76
C GLY A 104 14.71 -9.52 0.78
N GLN A 105 14.75 -8.36 1.45
CA GLN A 105 14.84 -8.26 2.91
C GLN A 105 13.48 -8.25 3.61
N ALA A 106 12.40 -8.06 2.85
CA ALA A 106 11.10 -7.98 3.45
C ALA A 106 10.60 -9.37 3.87
N PRO A 107 10.14 -9.53 5.13
CA PRO A 107 9.75 -10.83 5.64
C PRO A 107 8.51 -11.35 4.91
N VAL A 108 8.67 -12.49 4.23
CA VAL A 108 7.55 -13.26 3.67
C VAL A 108 7.06 -14.19 4.77
N VAL A 109 5.91 -13.87 5.36
CA VAL A 109 5.24 -14.74 6.33
C VAL A 109 4.37 -15.71 5.55
N TYR A 110 4.74 -16.98 5.53
CA TYR A 110 3.85 -18.06 5.10
C TYR A 110 2.92 -18.39 6.27
N LEU A 111 1.62 -18.17 6.08
CA LEU A 111 0.56 -18.60 7.00
C LEU A 111 0.14 -20.05 6.71
#